data_AF-M0IYJ4-F1
#
_entry.id   AF-M0IYJ4-F1
#
_cell.length_a   1.000
_cell.length_b   1.000
_cell.length_c   1.000
_cell.angle_alpha   90.00
_cell.angle_beta   90.00
_cell.angle_gamma   90.00
#
_symmetry.space_group_name_H-M   'P 1'
#
loop_
_entity.id
_entity.type
_entity.pdbx_description
1 polymer ?
#
loop_
_entity_poly.entity_id
_entity_poly.type
_entity_poly.pdbx_seq_one_letter_code
_entity_poly.pdbx_strand_id
1 'polypeptide(L)'
;MNTTEHDDRDGRKVWLSNDEVELLLETASGPSQRLAFALAARCGLRSEEVTRVTDNDVVDTDAGPMLLVHEGKGDKYRETPIPASLKNTIETAAEYRAESDSHPIVTSQSSQVGVTTRTLRRWIGTAREELAESEDPRWSYLTMHDLRRTWATSLKGAEVDALLVCDWGGWEDLETFLDAYRGTFSPDVQAREREKVGWL
;
A
#
# COMPACT_ATOMS: atom_id res chain seq x y z
N MET A 1 9.66 -3.85 12.16
CA MET A 1 8.96 -4.62 11.11
C MET A 1 8.84 -6.07 11.55
N ASN A 2 7.79 -6.76 11.12
CA ASN A 2 7.66 -8.20 11.25
C ASN A 2 7.98 -8.88 9.92
N THR A 3 8.66 -10.02 9.99
CA THR A 3 8.96 -10.83 8.80
C THR A 3 8.66 -12.29 9.07
N THR A 4 8.08 -12.98 8.10
CA THR A 4 7.82 -14.43 8.15
C THR A 4 8.34 -15.06 6.87
N GLU A 5 8.91 -16.25 6.96
CA GLU A 5 9.38 -16.98 5.78
C GLU A 5 8.23 -17.33 4.83
N HIS A 6 8.52 -17.37 3.54
CA HIS A 6 7.55 -17.91 2.57
C HIS A 6 7.50 -19.43 2.69
N ASP A 7 6.29 -19.98 2.58
CA ASP A 7 6.06 -21.41 2.71
C ASP A 7 6.65 -22.21 1.52
N ASP A 8 6.74 -21.59 0.33
CA ASP A 8 7.07 -22.27 -0.93
C ASP A 8 8.21 -21.64 -1.75
N ARG A 9 8.90 -20.59 -1.26
CA ARG A 9 9.96 -19.87 -2.01
C ARG A 9 11.02 -19.29 -1.08
N ASP A 10 12.23 -19.11 -1.59
CA ASP A 10 13.24 -18.27 -0.93
C ASP A 10 12.74 -16.82 -0.84
N GLY A 11 12.63 -16.31 0.39
CA GLY A 11 12.22 -14.93 0.69
C GLY A 11 11.38 -14.83 1.97
N ARG A 12 11.03 -13.59 2.36
CA ARG A 12 10.20 -13.33 3.54
C ARG A 12 9.04 -12.39 3.19
N LYS A 13 7.85 -12.70 3.71
CA LYS A 13 6.70 -11.78 3.79
C LYS A 13 7.04 -10.68 4.80
N VAL A 14 6.70 -9.44 4.49
CA VAL A 14 7.00 -8.28 5.33
C VAL A 14 5.72 -7.58 5.78
N TRP A 15 5.71 -7.13 7.03
CA TRP A 15 4.69 -6.26 7.60
C TRP A 15 5.35 -5.08 8.29
N LEU A 16 5.03 -3.88 7.82
CA LEU A 16 5.52 -2.64 8.40
C LEU A 16 4.58 -2.18 9.53
N SER A 17 5.15 -1.51 10.52
CA SER A 17 4.40 -0.63 11.43
C SER A 17 3.99 0.67 10.73
N ASN A 18 3.14 1.48 11.35
CA ASN A 18 2.81 2.81 10.84
C ASN A 18 4.05 3.71 10.70
N ASP A 19 4.97 3.69 11.67
CA ASP A 19 6.20 4.48 11.64
C ASP A 19 7.12 4.06 10.49
N GLU A 20 7.19 2.75 10.22
CA GLU A 20 7.95 2.22 9.09
C GLU A 20 7.30 2.56 7.74
N VAL A 21 5.96 2.60 7.67
CA VAL A 21 5.30 3.12 6.47
C VAL A 21 5.71 4.58 6.23
N GLU A 22 5.69 5.43 7.26
CA GLU A 22 6.11 6.83 7.12
C GLU A 22 7.58 6.94 6.70
N LEU A 23 8.46 6.16 7.33
CA LEU A 23 9.88 6.11 6.96
C LEU A 23 10.08 5.75 5.48
N LEU A 24 9.36 4.75 4.97
CA LEU A 24 9.40 4.38 3.55
C LEU A 24 8.92 5.53 2.64
N LEU A 25 7.89 6.27 3.06
CA LEU A 25 7.38 7.41 2.30
C LEU A 25 8.37 8.58 2.28
N GLU A 26 9.15 8.75 3.34
CA GLU A 26 10.21 9.76 3.46
C GLU A 26 11.45 9.41 2.63
N THR A 27 11.80 8.13 2.51
CA THR A 27 12.90 7.64 1.65
C THR A 27 12.60 7.75 0.15
N ALA A 28 11.35 7.98 -0.24
CA ALA A 28 11.00 8.09 -1.65
C ALA A 28 11.75 9.25 -2.33
N SER A 29 12.43 8.97 -3.45
CA SER A 29 13.29 9.95 -4.15
C SER A 29 12.54 11.13 -4.78
N GLY A 30 11.21 11.10 -4.81
CA GLY A 30 10.40 12.19 -5.33
C GLY A 30 8.89 11.97 -5.20
N PRO A 31 8.07 12.97 -5.57
CA PRO A 31 6.63 12.97 -5.35
C PRO A 31 5.90 11.77 -5.95
N SER A 32 6.21 11.40 -7.21
CA SER A 32 5.55 10.26 -7.86
C SER A 32 5.88 8.92 -7.19
N GLN A 33 7.12 8.74 -6.73
CA GLN A 33 7.50 7.53 -6.01
C GLN A 33 6.81 7.47 -4.64
N ARG A 34 6.77 8.59 -3.92
CA ARG A 34 6.08 8.70 -2.63
C ARG A 34 4.58 8.41 -2.79
N LEU A 35 3.95 8.99 -3.81
CA LEU A 35 2.53 8.75 -4.13
C LEU A 35 2.26 7.28 -4.45
N ALA A 36 3.13 6.63 -5.23
CA ALA A 36 3.00 5.21 -5.55
C ALA A 36 3.06 4.32 -4.30
N PHE A 37 3.99 4.59 -3.39
CA PHE A 37 4.10 3.86 -2.13
C PHE A 37 2.90 4.13 -1.21
N ALA A 38 2.44 5.39 -1.13
CA ALA A 38 1.28 5.76 -0.32
C ALA A 38 0.00 5.07 -0.81
N LEU A 39 -0.25 5.05 -2.13
CA LEU A 39 -1.39 4.33 -2.71
C LEU A 39 -1.38 2.84 -2.37
N ALA A 40 -0.21 2.19 -2.40
CA ALA A 40 -0.09 0.78 -2.05
C ALA A 40 -0.26 0.53 -0.54
N ALA A 41 0.36 1.35 0.31
CA ALA A 41 0.43 1.14 1.76
C ALA A 41 -0.77 1.71 2.54
N ARG A 42 -1.49 2.71 1.98
CA ARG A 42 -2.62 3.38 2.63
C ARG A 42 -3.97 3.11 1.97
N CYS A 43 -3.99 2.68 0.70
CA CYS A 43 -5.23 2.30 -0.01
C CYS A 43 -5.26 0.82 -0.42
N GLY A 44 -4.23 0.04 -0.08
CA GLY A 44 -4.19 -1.40 -0.35
C GLY A 44 -4.11 -1.76 -1.83
N LEU A 45 -3.59 -0.87 -2.68
CA LEU A 45 -3.52 -1.13 -4.12
C LEU A 45 -2.45 -2.17 -4.51
N ARG A 46 -2.79 -3.03 -5.47
CA ARG A 46 -1.87 -3.87 -6.24
C ARG A 46 -0.99 -2.99 -7.11
N SER A 47 0.22 -3.46 -7.44
CA SER A 47 1.13 -2.71 -8.31
C SER A 47 0.52 -2.31 -9.65
N GLU A 48 -0.33 -3.16 -10.24
CA GLU A 48 -1.00 -2.84 -11.49
C GLU A 48 -2.06 -1.73 -11.32
N GLU A 49 -2.82 -1.75 -10.23
CA GLU A 49 -3.82 -0.72 -9.92
C GLU A 49 -3.14 0.64 -9.69
N VAL A 50 -2.03 0.67 -8.95
CA VAL A 50 -1.22 1.90 -8.74
C VAL A 50 -0.82 2.56 -10.06
N THR A 51 -0.54 1.78 -11.11
CA THR A 51 -0.12 2.34 -12.42
C THR A 51 -1.24 3.03 -13.18
N ARG A 52 -2.50 2.86 -12.76
CA ARG A 52 -3.69 3.31 -13.49
C ARG A 52 -4.49 4.38 -12.76
N VAL A 53 -4.21 4.65 -11.49
CA VAL A 53 -4.92 5.66 -10.71
C VAL A 53 -4.87 7.01 -11.40
N THR A 54 -6.03 7.60 -11.59
CA THR A 54 -6.26 8.96 -12.11
C THR A 54 -6.91 9.83 -11.02
N ASP A 55 -7.00 11.13 -11.25
CA ASP A 55 -7.72 12.03 -10.34
C ASP A 55 -9.24 11.82 -10.36
N ASN A 56 -9.80 11.38 -11.50
CA ASN A 56 -11.22 11.01 -11.62
C ASN A 56 -11.60 9.79 -10.76
N ASP A 57 -10.62 9.02 -10.28
CA ASP A 57 -10.87 7.87 -9.42
C ASP A 57 -11.06 8.26 -7.96
N VAL A 58 -10.78 9.51 -7.57
CA VAL A 58 -10.95 9.98 -6.20
C VAL A 58 -12.34 10.60 -6.06
N VAL A 59 -13.19 9.99 -5.22
CA VAL A 59 -14.60 10.39 -5.06
C VAL A 59 -14.95 10.59 -3.60
N ASP A 60 -15.80 11.58 -3.32
CA ASP A 60 -16.41 11.77 -2.01
C ASP A 60 -17.73 10.98 -1.96
N THR A 61 -17.85 10.05 -1.02
CA THR A 61 -19.04 9.22 -0.79
C THR A 61 -19.64 9.49 0.58
N ASP A 62 -20.81 8.92 0.87
CA ASP A 62 -21.40 8.97 2.22
C ASP A 62 -20.53 8.27 3.29
N ALA A 63 -19.65 7.34 2.88
CA ALA A 63 -18.68 6.69 3.75
C ALA A 63 -17.38 7.52 3.94
N GLY A 64 -17.28 8.66 3.26
CA GLY A 64 -16.08 9.49 3.18
C GLY A 64 -15.34 9.36 1.85
N PRO A 65 -14.12 9.90 1.76
CA PRO A 65 -13.29 9.81 0.56
C PRO A 65 -12.94 8.37 0.20
N MET A 66 -13.25 7.97 -1.02
CA MET A 66 -12.97 6.66 -1.58
C MET A 66 -12.13 6.79 -2.86
N LEU A 67 -11.35 5.75 -3.14
CA LEU A 67 -10.64 5.57 -4.39
C LEU A 67 -11.29 4.43 -5.17
N LEU A 68 -11.73 4.74 -6.39
CA LEU A 68 -12.29 3.79 -7.33
C LEU A 68 -11.15 2.94 -7.93
N VAL A 69 -11.32 1.63 -7.92
CA VAL A 69 -10.36 0.69 -8.52
C VAL A 69 -11.09 -0.07 -9.61
N HIS A 70 -10.83 0.34 -10.85
CA HIS A 70 -11.46 -0.24 -12.04
C HIS A 70 -10.89 -1.62 -12.39
N GLU A 71 -11.70 -2.39 -13.13
CA GLU A 71 -11.39 -3.76 -13.53
C GLU A 71 -10.07 -3.87 -14.30
N GLY A 72 -9.25 -4.83 -13.88
CA GLY A 72 -8.08 -5.31 -14.61
C GLY A 72 -8.29 -6.69 -15.19
N LYS A 73 -7.23 -7.30 -15.72
CA LYS A 73 -7.30 -8.70 -16.20
C LYS A 73 -7.56 -9.64 -15.02
N GLY A 74 -8.82 -10.03 -14.84
CA GLY A 74 -9.28 -10.93 -13.78
C GLY A 74 -9.55 -10.25 -12.43
N ASP A 75 -9.71 -8.93 -12.40
CA ASP A 75 -10.07 -8.17 -11.19
C ASP A 75 -11.48 -7.59 -11.31
N LYS A 76 -12.20 -7.51 -10.20
CA LYS A 76 -13.51 -6.86 -10.12
C LYS A 76 -13.35 -5.40 -9.72
N TYR A 77 -14.33 -4.58 -10.10
CA TYR A 77 -14.46 -3.23 -9.55
C TYR A 77 -14.52 -3.29 -8.02
N ARG A 78 -13.81 -2.37 -7.36
CA ARG A 78 -13.88 -2.18 -5.90
C ARG A 78 -13.62 -0.73 -5.54
N GLU A 79 -14.04 -0.36 -4.34
CA GLU A 79 -13.76 0.94 -3.74
C GLU A 79 -12.93 0.72 -2.48
N THR A 80 -11.90 1.54 -2.28
CA THR A 80 -11.05 1.46 -1.09
C THR A 80 -10.94 2.84 -0.44
N PRO A 81 -10.94 2.95 0.89
CA PRO A 81 -10.80 4.24 1.55
C PRO A 81 -9.46 4.90 1.20
N ILE A 82 -9.49 6.20 0.96
CA ILE A 82 -8.30 7.02 0.75
C ILE A 82 -8.15 8.03 1.89
N PRO A 83 -6.96 8.16 2.52
CA PRO A 83 -6.74 9.21 3.51
C PRO A 83 -6.94 10.60 2.90
N ALA A 84 -7.55 11.52 3.65
CA ALA A 84 -7.80 12.89 3.20
C ALA A 84 -6.51 13.61 2.75
N SER A 85 -5.38 13.38 3.41
CA SER A 85 -4.08 13.93 3.00
C SER A 85 -3.64 13.43 1.63
N LEU A 86 -3.92 12.17 1.30
CA LEU A 86 -3.57 11.56 0.01
C LEU A 86 -4.52 12.03 -1.09
N LYS A 87 -5.82 12.16 -0.80
CA LYS A 87 -6.79 12.83 -1.68
C LYS A 87 -6.32 14.22 -2.06
N ASN A 88 -6.01 15.07 -1.08
CA ASN A 88 -5.53 16.43 -1.31
C ASN A 88 -4.24 16.44 -2.15
N THR A 89 -3.34 15.47 -1.93
CA THR A 89 -2.10 15.33 -2.72
C THR A 89 -2.41 15.03 -4.19
N ILE A 90 -3.36 14.14 -4.46
CA ILE A 90 -3.78 13.79 -5.84
C ILE A 90 -4.46 14.99 -6.51
N GLU A 91 -5.42 15.63 -5.82
CA GLU A 91 -6.12 16.81 -6.33
C GLU A 91 -5.16 17.95 -6.65
N THR A 92 -4.21 18.24 -5.75
CA THR A 92 -3.17 19.24 -5.98
C THR A 92 -2.29 18.85 -7.17
N ALA A 93 -1.85 17.59 -7.25
CA ALA A 93 -1.03 17.14 -8.38
C ALA A 93 -1.78 17.23 -9.72
N ALA A 94 -3.10 17.02 -9.72
CA ALA A 94 -3.94 17.14 -10.90
C ALA A 94 -4.16 18.59 -11.33
N GLU A 95 -4.28 19.53 -10.38
CA GLU A 95 -4.46 20.97 -10.68
C GLU A 95 -3.27 21.56 -11.46
N TYR A 96 -2.04 21.12 -11.15
CA TYR A 96 -0.81 21.70 -11.71
C TYR A 96 -0.18 20.88 -12.84
N ARG A 97 -0.82 19.80 -13.31
CA ARG A 97 -0.26 18.96 -14.39
C ARG A 97 -0.66 19.44 -15.78
N ALA A 98 0.11 19.03 -16.79
CA ALA A 98 -0.18 19.35 -18.19
C ALA A 98 -1.10 18.30 -18.84
N GLU A 99 -1.11 17.08 -18.29
CA GLU A 99 -1.86 15.94 -18.78
C GLU A 99 -3.36 16.03 -18.44
N SER A 100 -4.20 15.39 -19.24
CA SER A 100 -5.65 15.32 -18.97
C SER A 100 -5.95 14.49 -17.73
N ASP A 101 -7.11 14.72 -17.12
CA ASP A 101 -7.70 13.97 -15.99
C ASP A 101 -7.71 12.45 -16.17
N SER A 102 -7.79 11.95 -17.40
CA SER A 102 -7.70 10.52 -17.72
C SER A 102 -6.27 9.94 -17.67
N HIS A 103 -5.25 10.77 -17.47
CA HIS A 103 -3.85 10.31 -17.41
C HIS A 103 -3.52 9.82 -15.99
N PRO A 104 -2.72 8.75 -15.82
CA PRO A 104 -2.33 8.29 -14.50
C PRO A 104 -1.62 9.38 -13.68
N ILE A 105 -1.95 9.50 -12.39
CA ILE A 105 -1.34 10.48 -11.49
C ILE A 105 0.10 10.09 -11.10
N VAL A 106 0.39 8.79 -11.09
CA VAL A 106 1.75 8.29 -10.87
C VAL A 106 2.51 8.25 -12.19
N THR A 107 3.34 9.26 -12.40
CA THR A 107 4.11 9.44 -13.64
C THR A 107 5.61 9.27 -13.42
N SER A 108 6.36 9.13 -14.51
CA SER A 108 7.82 9.22 -14.51
C SER A 108 8.26 10.02 -15.73
N GLN A 109 9.35 10.77 -15.62
CA GLN A 109 9.89 11.57 -16.73
C GLN A 109 10.16 10.76 -18.01
N SER A 110 10.39 9.44 -17.88
CA SER A 110 10.67 8.54 -18.99
C SER A 110 9.45 7.92 -19.66
N SER A 111 8.21 8.25 -19.25
CA SER A 111 7.00 7.63 -19.78
C SER A 111 5.89 8.63 -20.05
N GLN A 112 5.34 8.58 -21.26
CA GLN A 112 4.20 9.39 -21.69
C GLN A 112 2.83 8.75 -21.35
N VAL A 113 2.81 7.58 -20.71
CA VAL A 113 1.58 6.80 -20.44
C VAL A 113 1.46 6.45 -18.95
N GLY A 114 2.25 7.07 -18.07
CA GLY A 114 2.36 6.71 -16.65
C GLY A 114 3.41 5.62 -16.38
N VAL A 115 3.59 5.25 -15.11
CA VAL A 115 4.62 4.26 -14.73
C VAL A 115 4.20 2.82 -14.99
N THR A 116 5.17 1.91 -15.07
CA THR A 116 4.91 0.47 -15.20
C THR A 116 5.12 -0.26 -13.89
N THR A 117 4.58 -1.48 -13.74
CA THR A 117 4.88 -2.32 -12.56
C THR A 117 6.37 -2.63 -12.42
N ARG A 118 7.13 -2.66 -13.52
CA ARG A 118 8.59 -2.79 -13.49
C ARG A 118 9.26 -1.55 -12.88
N THR A 119 8.75 -0.35 -13.19
CA THR A 119 9.21 0.91 -12.56
C THR A 119 8.96 0.87 -11.05
N LEU A 120 7.76 0.46 -10.62
CA LEU A 120 7.43 0.32 -9.20
C LEU A 120 8.33 -0.69 -8.48
N ARG A 121 8.61 -1.85 -9.09
CA ARG A 121 9.54 -2.85 -8.56
C ARG A 121 10.96 -2.30 -8.40
N ARG A 122 11.43 -1.50 -9.37
CA ARG A 122 12.73 -0.83 -9.27
C ARG A 122 12.73 0.20 -8.13
N TRP A 123 11.69 1.04 -8.04
CA TRP A 123 11.57 2.05 -7.00
C TRP A 123 11.57 1.46 -5.59
N ILE A 124 10.78 0.41 -5.33
CA ILE A 124 10.80 -0.26 -4.01
C ILE A 124 12.14 -0.97 -3.76
N GLY A 125 12.78 -1.50 -4.82
CA GLY A 125 14.11 -2.10 -4.75
C GLY A 125 15.18 -1.11 -4.30
N THR A 126 15.19 0.10 -4.85
CA THR A 126 16.13 1.14 -4.43
C THR A 126 15.86 1.60 -3.00
N ALA A 127 14.60 1.90 -2.66
CA ALA A 127 14.26 2.39 -1.32
C ALA A 127 14.57 1.36 -0.22
N ARG A 128 14.31 0.07 -0.49
CA ARG A 128 14.55 -0.99 0.50
C ARG A 128 16.04 -1.30 0.69
N GLU A 129 16.86 -1.10 -0.34
CA GLU A 129 18.32 -1.28 -0.24
C GLU A 129 18.91 -0.19 0.64
N GLU A 130 18.49 1.07 0.44
CA GLU A 130 18.87 2.21 1.28
C GLU A 130 18.47 1.97 2.75
N LEU A 131 17.22 1.59 3.01
CA LEU A 131 16.73 1.32 4.36
C LEU A 131 17.36 0.06 5.00
N ALA A 132 17.78 -0.91 4.19
CA ALA A 132 18.49 -2.08 4.71
C ALA A 132 19.90 -1.74 5.18
N GLU A 133 20.53 -0.74 4.57
CA GLU A 133 21.85 -0.23 4.96
C GLU A 133 21.76 0.72 6.15
N SER A 134 20.75 1.60 6.21
CA SER A 134 20.65 2.64 7.25
C SER A 134 19.89 2.22 8.51
N GLU A 135 18.88 1.34 8.40
CA GLU A 135 17.96 1.02 9.51
C GLU A 135 18.06 -0.44 9.96
N ASP A 136 17.58 -1.37 9.13
CA ASP A 136 17.42 -2.79 9.49
C ASP A 136 17.59 -3.68 8.25
N PRO A 137 18.51 -4.65 8.24
CA PRO A 137 18.72 -5.54 7.09
C PRO A 137 17.45 -6.23 6.55
N ARG A 138 16.41 -6.39 7.38
CA ARG A 138 15.12 -6.98 7.00
C ARG A 138 14.36 -6.16 5.96
N TRP A 139 14.66 -4.87 5.79
CA TRP A 139 14.12 -4.05 4.71
C TRP A 139 14.40 -4.66 3.33
N SER A 140 15.52 -5.36 3.15
CA SER A 140 15.90 -5.99 1.88
C SER A 140 14.85 -6.97 1.31
N TYR A 141 13.95 -7.50 2.13
CA TYR A 141 12.87 -8.39 1.72
C TYR A 141 11.62 -7.66 1.20
N LEU A 142 11.48 -6.36 1.48
CA LEU A 142 10.28 -5.59 1.17
C LEU A 142 9.96 -5.60 -0.33
N THR A 143 8.69 -5.81 -0.66
CA THR A 143 8.16 -5.67 -2.02
C THR A 143 6.89 -4.81 -2.04
N MET A 144 6.46 -4.41 -3.24
CA MET A 144 5.18 -3.69 -3.40
C MET A 144 3.97 -4.48 -2.87
N HIS A 145 4.02 -5.81 -2.93
CA HIS A 145 2.91 -6.64 -2.46
C HIS A 145 2.78 -6.62 -0.93
N ASP A 146 3.89 -6.45 -0.22
CA ASP A 146 3.93 -6.34 1.23
C ASP A 146 3.32 -5.03 1.73
N LEU A 147 3.27 -3.97 0.90
CA LEU A 147 2.56 -2.73 1.24
C LEU A 147 1.04 -2.96 1.32
N ARG A 148 0.46 -3.69 0.37
CA ARG A 148 -0.95 -4.11 0.44
C ARG A 148 -1.20 -5.02 1.65
N ARG A 149 -0.27 -5.91 1.96
CA ARG A 149 -0.35 -6.79 3.13
C ARG A 149 -0.31 -5.99 4.44
N THR A 150 0.55 -4.99 4.50
CA THR A 150 0.67 -4.05 5.60
C THR A 150 -0.64 -3.30 5.80
N TRP A 151 -1.22 -2.74 4.74
CA TRP A 151 -2.52 -2.06 4.78
C TRP A 151 -3.65 -2.92 5.36
N ALA A 152 -3.83 -4.14 4.87
CA ALA A 152 -4.87 -5.02 5.40
C ALA A 152 -4.66 -5.39 6.88
N THR A 153 -3.40 -5.60 7.27
CA THR A 153 -3.06 -5.96 8.66
C THR A 153 -3.23 -4.77 9.61
N SER A 154 -2.95 -3.55 9.15
CA SER A 154 -3.16 -2.35 9.96
C SER A 154 -4.65 -2.08 10.19
N LEU A 155 -5.51 -2.28 9.20
CA LEU A 155 -6.97 -2.20 9.36
C LEU A 155 -7.50 -3.25 10.34
N LYS A 156 -7.06 -4.51 10.20
CA LYS A 156 -7.40 -5.56 11.16
C LYS A 156 -6.91 -5.20 12.57
N GLY A 157 -5.72 -4.62 12.69
CA GLY A 157 -5.15 -4.15 13.95
C GLY A 157 -5.94 -3.02 14.60
N ALA A 158 -6.54 -2.15 13.77
CA ALA A 158 -7.49 -1.12 14.18
C ALA A 158 -8.91 -1.65 14.41
N GLU A 159 -9.09 -2.98 14.47
CA GLU A 159 -10.36 -3.65 14.76
C GLU A 159 -11.46 -3.36 13.73
N VAL A 160 -11.08 -3.05 12.48
CA VAL A 160 -12.02 -2.94 11.35
C VAL A 160 -12.60 -4.32 11.04
N ASP A 161 -13.90 -4.36 10.75
CA ASP A 161 -14.61 -5.59 10.38
C ASP A 161 -13.92 -6.31 9.20
N ALA A 162 -13.65 -7.60 9.37
CA ALA A 162 -12.88 -8.38 8.41
C ALA A 162 -13.58 -8.50 7.04
N LEU A 163 -14.92 -8.53 7.00
CA LEU A 163 -15.67 -8.57 5.74
C LEU A 163 -15.54 -7.23 5.00
N LEU A 164 -15.52 -6.12 5.75
CA LEU A 164 -15.30 -4.80 5.17
C LEU A 164 -13.88 -4.65 4.61
N VAL A 165 -12.86 -5.16 5.32
CA VAL A 165 -11.49 -5.20 4.77
C VAL A 165 -11.43 -6.08 3.52
N CYS A 166 -12.14 -7.22 3.50
CA CYS A 166 -12.23 -8.10 2.33
C CYS A 166 -12.81 -7.37 1.11
N ASP A 167 -13.91 -6.66 1.32
CA ASP A 167 -14.59 -5.87 0.30
C ASP A 167 -13.68 -4.77 -0.25
N TRP A 168 -13.15 -3.91 0.63
CA TRP A 168 -12.26 -2.83 0.23
C TRP A 168 -11.03 -3.30 -0.52
N GLY A 169 -10.41 -4.39 -0.11
CA GLY A 169 -9.23 -4.89 -0.79
C GLY A 169 -9.51 -5.87 -1.92
N GLY A 170 -10.77 -6.14 -2.28
CA GLY A 170 -11.14 -6.97 -3.43
C GLY A 170 -10.69 -8.41 -3.33
N TRP A 171 -10.91 -9.03 -2.17
CA TRP A 171 -10.75 -10.47 -1.99
C TRP A 171 -12.08 -11.17 -2.25
N GLU A 172 -12.07 -12.15 -3.16
CA GLU A 172 -13.28 -12.93 -3.49
C GLU A 172 -13.69 -13.89 -2.36
N ASP A 173 -12.77 -14.18 -1.45
CA ASP A 173 -12.95 -15.18 -0.40
C ASP A 173 -12.26 -14.77 0.91
N LEU A 174 -13.02 -14.86 1.99
CA LEU A 174 -12.58 -14.59 3.35
C LEU A 174 -11.52 -15.60 3.80
N GLU A 175 -11.56 -16.86 3.36
CA GLU A 175 -10.54 -17.85 3.70
C GLU A 175 -9.18 -17.47 3.10
N THR A 176 -9.15 -17.02 1.85
CA THR A 176 -7.96 -16.45 1.20
C THR A 176 -7.43 -15.22 1.93
N PHE A 177 -8.31 -14.33 2.41
CA PHE A 177 -7.95 -13.20 3.26
C PHE A 177 -7.55 -13.63 4.69
N LEU A 178 -8.00 -14.76 5.20
CA LEU A 178 -7.55 -15.22 6.52
C LEU A 178 -6.22 -15.94 6.38
N ASP A 179 -6.01 -16.80 5.38
CA ASP A 179 -4.78 -17.56 5.16
C ASP A 179 -3.59 -16.67 4.80
N ALA A 180 -3.79 -15.64 3.98
CA ALA A 180 -2.72 -14.68 3.70
C ALA A 180 -2.28 -13.89 4.97
N TYR A 181 -3.06 -13.93 6.05
CA TYR A 181 -2.88 -13.06 7.23
C TYR A 181 -3.00 -13.81 8.57
N ARG A 182 -3.08 -15.14 8.55
CA ARG A 182 -3.20 -16.06 9.71
C ARG A 182 -1.88 -16.19 10.49
N GLY A 183 -0.81 -15.54 10.05
CA GLY A 183 0.54 -15.77 10.58
C GLY A 183 1.11 -14.71 11.51
N THR A 184 0.70 -13.44 11.43
CA THR A 184 1.42 -12.36 12.12
C THR A 184 0.54 -11.13 12.33
N PHE A 185 0.40 -10.72 13.59
CA PHE A 185 -0.11 -9.39 13.94
C PHE A 185 0.91 -8.32 13.49
N SER A 186 0.42 -7.15 13.07
CA SER A 186 1.32 -6.02 12.77
C SER A 186 2.15 -5.66 14.02
N PRO A 187 3.33 -5.05 13.87
CA PRO A 187 4.12 -4.63 15.02
C PRO A 187 3.33 -3.73 15.97
N ASP A 188 2.48 -2.84 15.44
CA ASP A 188 1.63 -1.94 16.24
C ASP A 188 0.64 -2.71 17.13
N VAL A 189 0.04 -3.78 16.61
CA VAL A 189 -0.85 -4.63 17.40
C VAL A 189 -0.07 -5.36 18.48
N GLN A 190 1.11 -5.89 18.15
CA GLN A 190 1.95 -6.55 19.16
C GLN A 190 2.36 -5.59 20.27
N ALA A 191 2.74 -4.35 19.92
CA ALA A 191 3.07 -3.30 20.89
C ALA A 191 1.88 -3.04 21.84
N ARG A 192 0.68 -2.80 21.28
CA ARG A 192 -0.55 -2.59 22.06
C ARG A 192 -0.90 -3.79 22.96
N GLU A 193 -0.75 -5.01 22.48
CA GLU A 193 -1.03 -6.21 23.30
C GLU A 193 0.02 -6.42 24.39
N ARG A 194 1.29 -6.05 24.15
CA ARG A 194 2.35 -6.10 25.17
C ARG A 194 2.08 -5.14 26.32
N GLU A 195 1.60 -3.93 26.05
CA GLU A 195 1.25 -2.93 27.07
C GLU A 195 0.22 -3.44 28.09
N LYS A 196 -0.61 -4.42 27.71
CA LYS A 196 -1.59 -5.05 28.61
C LYS A 196 -0.96 -5.97 29.64
N VAL A 197 0.29 -6.37 29.46
CA VAL A 197 0.98 -7.36 30.26
C VAL A 197 2.07 -6.67 31.07
N GLY A 198 1.83 -6.39 32.35
CA GLY A 198 2.70 -5.53 33.17
C GLY A 198 4.13 -6.04 33.46
N TRP A 199 4.55 -7.17 32.89
CA TRP A 199 5.92 -7.67 32.94
C TRP A 199 6.64 -7.64 31.57
N LEU A 200 5.93 -7.24 30.50
CA LEU A 200 6.47 -7.00 29.15
C LEU A 200 6.75 -5.52 28.92
#